data_AF-A0A4P2VQ64-F1
#
_entry.id   AF-A0A4P2VQ64-F1
#
_cell.length_a   1.000
_cell.length_b   1.000
_cell.length_c   1.000
_cell.angle_alpha   90.00
_cell.angle_beta   90.00
_cell.angle_gamma   90.00
#
_symmetry.space_group_name_H-M   'P 1'
#
loop_
_entity.id
_entity.type
_entity.pdbx_description
1 polymer ?
#
loop_
_entity_poly.entity_id
_entity_poly.type
_entity_poly.pdbx_seq_one_letter_code
_entity_poly.pdbx_strand_id
1 'polypeptide(L)'
;MNMLNIIKSKLKLKNTYKKKSLNNENVTIRNKDFVPAVRDWKNSIYVYNKNALSLIPVASRLVMKLIKGYFNSYNLNLESKLRKERLRRRLRKLSTNKIFISDGEFKHTNDKVSITLYVYNRQRLNYLLKLKKRYIRLFKKARFERKLQLIKNIGLNILRQQEEKSKILTNVLPNYNSKLYSVQNLYYRNFIKKSLLRLKYYMFYKQLLYINKAKFENSYLQGLISLIRKIYKKNVEFNIINLKYFYFNSDIFSQPLVLKLRKKRKVLRYLKALVKKAKIKNIELNERSRYFFDLENLFIVNDKDTTNNILNSLMLQNKTKSDSLKKIVLYNINYKRVSGVRLEAAGRLTKRYTASRSQDKVIYSGNLENAYSSIKGYPSVVLRGNYKPNLQYTKLNSKSRIGSFGIKGWVSGT
;
A
#
# COMPACT_ATOMS: atom_id res chain seq x y z
N MET A 1 -20.79 41.65 -49.48
CA MET A 1 -21.70 42.27 -48.48
C MET A 1 -22.22 41.30 -47.40
N ASN A 2 -22.49 40.01 -47.68
CA ASN A 2 -23.12 39.11 -46.69
C ASN A 2 -22.28 38.77 -45.45
N MET A 3 -20.96 38.59 -45.58
CA MET A 3 -20.11 38.23 -44.42
C MET A 3 -19.99 39.39 -43.40
N LEU A 4 -19.97 40.63 -43.88
CA LEU A 4 -19.88 41.84 -43.06
C LEU A 4 -21.18 42.09 -42.28
N ASN A 5 -22.33 41.72 -42.87
CA ASN A 5 -23.62 41.73 -42.19
C ASN A 5 -23.75 40.62 -41.13
N ILE A 6 -23.16 39.44 -41.35
CA ILE A 6 -23.09 38.37 -40.34
C ILE A 6 -22.20 38.77 -39.15
N ILE A 7 -21.10 39.49 -39.40
CA ILE A 7 -20.22 39.99 -38.33
C ILE A 7 -20.93 41.11 -37.55
N LYS A 8 -21.56 42.08 -38.24
CA LYS A 8 -22.33 43.15 -37.59
C LYS A 8 -23.52 42.61 -36.79
N SER A 9 -24.23 41.58 -37.27
CA SER A 9 -25.34 40.97 -36.52
C SER A 9 -24.85 40.23 -35.27
N LYS A 10 -23.71 39.51 -35.36
CA LYS A 10 -23.08 38.88 -34.18
C LYS A 10 -22.57 39.90 -33.16
N LEU A 11 -22.06 41.06 -33.59
CA LEU A 11 -21.60 42.13 -32.70
C LEU A 11 -22.77 42.88 -32.03
N LYS A 12 -23.84 43.19 -32.78
CA LYS A 12 -25.03 43.86 -32.23
C LYS A 12 -25.83 42.99 -31.25
N LEU A 13 -25.89 41.67 -31.46
CA LEU A 13 -26.69 40.75 -30.61
C LEU A 13 -25.96 40.24 -29.35
N LYS A 14 -24.65 40.49 -29.15
CA LYS A 14 -23.86 39.80 -28.11
C LYS A 14 -23.18 40.68 -27.05
N ASN A 15 -23.39 41.99 -27.03
CA ASN A 15 -22.72 42.88 -26.07
C ASN A 15 -23.55 43.17 -24.80
N THR A 16 -24.22 42.17 -24.23
CA THR A 16 -24.87 42.27 -22.90
C THR A 16 -24.04 41.57 -21.83
N TYR A 17 -22.74 41.90 -21.75
CA TYR A 17 -21.92 41.45 -20.62
C TYR A 17 -22.27 42.31 -19.40
N LYS A 18 -22.80 41.70 -18.35
CA LYS A 18 -23.03 42.38 -17.07
C LYS A 18 -21.68 42.85 -16.52
N LYS A 19 -21.51 44.17 -16.33
CA LYS A 19 -20.32 44.73 -15.66
C LYS A 19 -20.24 44.14 -14.24
N LYS A 20 -19.07 43.62 -13.85
CA LYS A 20 -18.82 43.13 -12.49
C LYS A 20 -18.90 44.32 -11.55
N SER A 21 -19.89 44.34 -10.66
CA SER A 21 -19.98 45.36 -9.60
C SER A 21 -18.96 45.04 -8.51
N LEU A 22 -18.17 46.03 -8.13
CA LEU A 22 -17.27 45.98 -6.97
C LEU A 22 -18.10 46.23 -5.71
N ASN A 23 -18.94 45.26 -5.35
CA ASN A 23 -19.64 45.32 -4.06
C ASN A 23 -18.65 44.88 -2.97
N ASN A 24 -18.71 45.52 -1.81
CA ASN A 24 -17.95 45.05 -0.64
C ASN A 24 -18.33 43.61 -0.34
N GLU A 25 -17.35 42.70 -0.37
CA GLU A 25 -17.61 41.29 -0.14
C GLU A 25 -17.97 41.04 1.33
N ASN A 26 -19.00 40.23 1.56
CA ASN A 26 -19.29 39.74 2.91
C ASN A 26 -18.12 38.87 3.38
N VAL A 27 -17.46 39.26 4.46
CA VAL A 27 -16.30 38.55 5.00
C VAL A 27 -16.71 37.15 5.44
N THR A 28 -16.30 36.13 4.67
CA THR A 28 -16.46 34.74 5.11
C THR A 28 -15.46 34.44 6.23
N ILE A 29 -15.95 34.20 7.44
CA ILE A 29 -15.10 34.01 8.63
C ILE A 29 -14.25 32.73 8.52
N ARG A 30 -14.76 31.64 7.93
CA ARG A 30 -14.02 30.37 7.77
C ARG A 30 -14.44 29.58 6.52
N ASN A 31 -13.46 29.19 5.71
CA ASN A 31 -13.67 28.27 4.59
C ASN A 31 -13.85 26.81 5.04
N LYS A 32 -14.66 26.08 4.26
CA LYS A 32 -14.81 24.63 4.39
C LYS A 32 -13.52 23.95 3.92
N ASP A 33 -13.16 22.84 4.59
CA ASP A 33 -12.07 22.02 4.11
C ASP A 33 -12.49 21.19 2.91
N PHE A 34 -11.80 21.37 1.79
CA PHE A 34 -12.01 20.53 0.64
C PHE A 34 -11.19 19.24 0.75
N VAL A 35 -11.87 18.13 0.49
CA VAL A 35 -11.25 16.81 0.37
C VAL A 35 -11.07 16.50 -1.12
N PRO A 36 -10.03 15.74 -1.52
CA PRO A 36 -9.84 15.39 -2.93
C PRO A 36 -11.08 14.71 -3.52
N ALA A 37 -11.52 15.10 -4.73
CA ALA A 37 -12.72 14.59 -5.40
C ALA A 37 -12.76 13.05 -5.57
N VAL A 38 -11.61 12.39 -5.55
CA VAL A 38 -11.50 10.92 -5.61
C VAL A 38 -12.03 10.24 -4.33
N ARG A 39 -12.08 10.97 -3.22
CA ARG A 39 -12.74 10.50 -1.98
C ARG A 39 -14.25 10.44 -2.14
N ASP A 40 -14.84 11.35 -2.92
CA ASP A 40 -16.24 11.27 -3.30
C ASP A 40 -16.48 10.10 -4.22
N TRP A 41 -15.76 9.94 -5.34
CA TRP A 41 -15.97 8.80 -6.23
C TRP A 41 -14.67 8.07 -6.55
N LYS A 42 -14.70 6.73 -6.41
CA LYS A 42 -13.55 5.87 -6.77
C LYS A 42 -13.11 6.07 -8.23
N ASN A 43 -14.04 6.42 -9.11
CA ASN A 43 -13.77 6.85 -10.47
C ASN A 43 -14.06 8.34 -10.56
N SER A 44 -13.03 9.16 -10.61
CA SER A 44 -13.12 10.58 -10.98
C SER A 44 -13.12 10.63 -12.50
N ILE A 45 -14.31 10.76 -13.09
CA ILE A 45 -14.52 10.77 -14.54
C ILE A 45 -15.73 11.63 -14.91
N TYR A 46 -15.61 12.34 -16.01
CA TYR A 46 -16.71 12.94 -16.73
C TYR A 46 -16.58 12.63 -18.22
N VAL A 47 -17.66 12.20 -18.86
CA VAL A 47 -17.72 11.93 -20.31
C VAL A 47 -19.03 12.51 -20.83
N TYR A 48 -18.97 13.11 -22.03
CA TYR A 48 -20.15 13.59 -22.76
C TYR A 48 -21.06 12.42 -23.16
N ASN A 49 -20.49 11.40 -23.82
CA ASN A 49 -21.20 10.15 -24.12
C ASN A 49 -21.43 9.32 -22.84
N LYS A 50 -22.67 9.28 -22.36
CA LYS A 50 -23.06 8.56 -21.13
C LYS A 50 -23.04 7.03 -21.28
N ASN A 51 -23.13 6.49 -22.49
CA ASN A 51 -23.10 5.03 -22.70
C ASN A 51 -21.79 4.43 -22.20
N ALA A 52 -20.66 5.11 -22.43
CA ALA A 52 -19.35 4.68 -21.95
C ALA A 52 -19.24 4.68 -20.42
N LEU A 53 -19.96 5.55 -19.72
CA LEU A 53 -19.90 5.69 -18.25
C LEU A 53 -20.48 4.45 -17.54
N SER A 54 -21.51 3.84 -18.11
CA SER A 54 -22.20 2.66 -17.55
C SER A 54 -21.29 1.43 -17.38
N LEU A 55 -20.29 1.27 -18.25
CA LEU A 55 -19.37 0.12 -18.26
C LEU A 55 -18.22 0.27 -17.25
N ILE A 56 -17.94 1.50 -16.79
CA ILE A 56 -16.77 1.80 -15.95
C ILE A 56 -16.78 1.04 -14.62
N PRO A 57 -17.88 0.96 -13.86
CA PRO A 57 -17.89 0.20 -12.60
C PRO A 57 -17.48 -1.27 -12.78
N VAL A 58 -17.93 -1.89 -13.89
CA VAL A 58 -17.59 -3.29 -14.22
C VAL A 58 -16.11 -3.41 -14.60
N ALA A 59 -15.63 -2.52 -15.47
CA ALA A 59 -14.24 -2.44 -15.87
C ALA A 59 -13.30 -2.25 -14.65
N SER A 60 -13.59 -1.27 -13.78
CA SER A 60 -12.81 -1.02 -12.56
C SER A 60 -12.75 -2.23 -11.63
N ARG A 61 -13.87 -2.97 -11.51
CA ARG A 61 -13.91 -4.21 -10.72
C ARG A 61 -13.04 -5.31 -11.32
N LEU A 62 -13.04 -5.48 -12.64
CA LEU A 62 -12.17 -6.44 -13.34
C LEU A 62 -10.69 -6.06 -13.21
N VAL A 63 -10.35 -4.80 -13.45
CA VAL A 63 -9.00 -4.25 -13.27
C VAL A 63 -8.52 -4.48 -11.84
N MET A 64 -9.38 -4.29 -10.84
CA MET A 64 -9.02 -4.54 -9.46
C MET A 64 -8.81 -6.02 -9.13
N LYS A 65 -9.50 -6.95 -9.81
CA LYS A 65 -9.19 -8.38 -9.71
C LYS A 65 -7.81 -8.69 -10.30
N LEU A 66 -7.46 -8.11 -11.46
CA LEU A 66 -6.14 -8.27 -12.09
C LEU A 66 -5.03 -7.75 -11.19
N ILE A 67 -5.16 -6.52 -10.68
CA ILE A 67 -4.20 -5.90 -9.74
C ILE A 67 -4.02 -6.77 -8.49
N LYS A 68 -5.14 -7.20 -7.87
CA LYS A 68 -5.09 -8.10 -6.70
C LYS A 68 -4.42 -9.43 -7.07
N GLY A 69 -4.64 -9.98 -8.26
CA GLY A 69 -3.98 -11.19 -8.77
C GLY A 69 -2.46 -11.01 -8.89
N TYR A 70 -2.03 -9.95 -9.59
CA TYR A 70 -0.63 -9.61 -9.82
C TYR A 70 0.17 -9.50 -8.52
N PHE A 71 -0.29 -8.72 -7.55
CA PHE A 71 0.46 -8.56 -6.30
C PHE A 71 0.42 -9.79 -5.40
N ASN A 72 -0.66 -10.60 -5.46
CA ASN A 72 -0.74 -11.88 -4.77
C ASN A 72 0.10 -12.99 -5.43
N SER A 73 0.68 -12.77 -6.62
CA SER A 73 1.61 -13.72 -7.26
C SER A 73 2.78 -14.06 -6.33
N TYR A 74 3.30 -15.28 -6.40
CA TYR A 74 4.37 -15.73 -5.51
C TYR A 74 5.27 -16.71 -6.23
N ASN A 75 6.58 -16.65 -5.95
CA ASN A 75 7.53 -17.60 -6.51
C ASN A 75 7.48 -18.91 -5.71
N LEU A 76 6.70 -19.87 -6.19
CA LEU A 76 6.51 -21.20 -5.60
C LEU A 76 7.83 -21.93 -5.38
N ASN A 77 8.72 -21.87 -6.37
CA ASN A 77 9.95 -22.66 -6.44
C ASN A 77 10.99 -22.17 -5.43
N LEU A 78 11.08 -20.86 -5.21
CA LEU A 78 11.96 -20.29 -4.19
C LEU A 78 11.39 -20.46 -2.78
N GLU A 79 10.09 -20.24 -2.61
CA GLU A 79 9.47 -20.36 -1.29
C GLU A 79 9.40 -21.81 -0.77
N SER A 80 9.31 -22.81 -1.66
CA SER A 80 9.36 -24.23 -1.28
C SER A 80 10.74 -24.59 -0.71
N LYS A 81 11.82 -24.10 -1.33
CA LYS A 81 13.21 -24.34 -0.88
C LYS A 81 13.51 -23.80 0.53
N LEU A 82 12.74 -22.83 1.01
CA LEU A 82 12.91 -22.25 2.36
C LEU A 82 12.23 -23.04 3.49
N ARG A 83 11.45 -24.07 3.17
CA ARG A 83 10.65 -24.81 4.16
C ARG A 83 11.10 -26.26 4.19
N LYS A 84 11.09 -26.86 5.39
CA LYS A 84 11.28 -28.30 5.57
C LYS A 84 10.11 -29.08 4.97
N GLU A 85 8.88 -28.57 5.13
CA GLU A 85 7.65 -29.22 4.68
C GLU A 85 6.90 -28.46 3.58
N ARG A 86 6.27 -29.23 2.68
CA ARG A 86 5.45 -28.70 1.60
C ARG A 86 4.12 -28.15 2.14
N LEU A 87 3.97 -26.82 2.12
CA LEU A 87 2.69 -26.20 2.49
C LEU A 87 1.65 -26.34 1.35
N ARG A 88 0.47 -26.89 1.68
CA ARG A 88 -0.70 -26.98 0.78
C ARG A 88 -1.07 -25.61 0.17
N ARG A 89 -1.46 -25.59 -1.12
CA ARG A 89 -1.82 -24.37 -1.87
C ARG A 89 -2.87 -23.51 -1.14
N ARG A 90 -3.90 -24.15 -0.54
CA ARG A 90 -4.94 -23.46 0.25
C ARG A 90 -4.38 -22.64 1.40
N LEU A 91 -3.42 -23.19 2.15
CA LEU A 91 -2.82 -22.50 3.30
C LEU A 91 -1.95 -21.32 2.87
N ARG A 92 -1.35 -21.37 1.67
CA ARG A 92 -0.61 -20.24 1.08
C ARG A 92 -1.56 -19.08 0.76
N LYS A 93 -2.69 -19.37 0.11
CA LYS A 93 -3.73 -18.38 -0.20
C LYS A 93 -4.32 -17.71 1.05
N LEU A 94 -4.35 -18.41 2.18
CA LEU A 94 -4.83 -17.90 3.48
C LEU A 94 -3.74 -17.26 4.35
N SER A 95 -2.51 -17.16 3.85
CA SER A 95 -1.41 -16.53 4.57
C SER A 95 -1.63 -15.02 4.71
N THR A 96 -1.32 -14.48 5.88
CA THR A 96 -1.25 -13.02 6.09
C THR A 96 0.10 -12.45 5.65
N ASN A 97 1.09 -13.29 5.33
CA ASN A 97 2.38 -12.84 4.82
C ASN A 97 2.30 -12.57 3.31
N LYS A 98 1.71 -11.44 2.94
CA LYS A 98 1.54 -11.00 1.55
C LYS A 98 1.50 -9.47 1.47
N ILE A 99 1.37 -8.96 0.25
CA ILE A 99 1.14 -7.55 0.00
C ILE A 99 -0.36 -7.29 0.13
N PHE A 100 -0.76 -6.37 1.00
CA PHE A 100 -2.15 -5.93 1.15
C PHE A 100 -2.34 -4.63 0.36
N ILE A 101 -3.47 -4.48 -0.31
CA ILE A 101 -3.73 -3.37 -1.24
C ILE A 101 -5.13 -2.86 -0.95
N SER A 102 -5.32 -1.55 -0.97
CA SER A 102 -6.66 -0.95 -0.89
C SER A 102 -7.49 -1.24 -2.13
N ASP A 103 -8.75 -0.82 -2.14
CA ASP A 103 -9.39 -0.57 -3.42
C ASP A 103 -8.68 0.56 -4.19
N GLY A 104 -8.80 0.51 -5.51
CA GLY A 104 -8.14 1.45 -6.41
C GLY A 104 -8.96 2.71 -6.62
N GLU A 105 -8.23 3.81 -6.73
CA GLU A 105 -8.71 5.13 -7.03
C GLU A 105 -8.31 5.46 -8.47
N PHE A 106 -9.29 5.71 -9.33
CA PHE A 106 -9.11 5.89 -10.77
C PHE A 106 -9.42 7.34 -11.14
N LYS A 107 -8.44 8.04 -11.71
CA LYS A 107 -8.63 9.33 -12.35
C LYS A 107 -8.58 9.14 -13.86
N HIS A 108 -9.66 9.50 -14.55
CA HIS A 108 -9.77 9.34 -15.98
C HIS A 108 -9.60 10.70 -16.66
N THR A 109 -8.75 10.75 -17.68
CA THR A 109 -8.72 11.80 -18.70
C THR A 109 -9.14 11.19 -20.04
N ASN A 110 -9.15 11.98 -21.11
CA ASN A 110 -9.41 11.46 -22.45
C ASN A 110 -8.34 10.44 -22.85
N ASP A 111 -7.07 10.74 -22.57
CA ASP A 111 -5.94 9.95 -23.08
C ASP A 111 -5.48 8.85 -22.11
N LYS A 112 -5.61 9.08 -20.80
CA LYS A 112 -5.04 8.21 -19.77
C LYS A 112 -5.95 7.95 -18.57
N VAL A 113 -5.62 6.89 -17.85
CA VAL A 113 -6.20 6.51 -16.57
C VAL A 113 -5.07 6.40 -15.54
N SER A 114 -5.07 7.30 -14.57
CA SER A 114 -4.14 7.25 -13.44
C SER A 114 -4.78 6.46 -12.30
N ILE A 115 -4.16 5.35 -11.93
CA ILE A 115 -4.63 4.42 -10.89
C ILE A 115 -3.79 4.62 -9.63
N THR A 116 -4.39 5.20 -8.59
CA THR A 116 -3.78 5.31 -7.26
C THR A 116 -4.10 4.07 -6.43
N LEU A 117 -3.07 3.48 -5.82
CA LEU A 117 -3.17 2.28 -4.99
C LEU A 117 -2.41 2.46 -3.69
N TYR A 118 -3.09 2.30 -2.56
CA TYR A 118 -2.41 2.19 -1.28
C TYR A 118 -1.98 0.74 -1.04
N VAL A 119 -0.75 0.56 -0.56
CA VAL A 119 -0.14 -0.77 -0.39
C VAL A 119 0.52 -0.89 0.97
N TYR A 120 0.30 -2.01 1.66
CA TYR A 120 1.06 -2.40 2.85
C TYR A 120 1.81 -3.70 2.59
N ASN A 121 3.13 -3.57 2.42
CA ASN A 121 4.01 -4.68 2.05
C ASN A 121 4.50 -5.47 3.29
N ARG A 122 3.60 -6.26 3.87
CA ARG A 122 3.95 -7.12 5.02
C ARG A 122 4.96 -8.21 4.67
N GLN A 123 4.92 -8.69 3.43
CA GLN A 123 5.82 -9.74 2.94
C GLN A 123 7.30 -9.30 3.04
N ARG A 124 7.62 -8.11 2.53
CA ARG A 124 8.96 -7.50 2.63
C ARG A 124 9.41 -7.37 4.07
N LEU A 125 8.56 -6.80 4.93
CA LEU A 125 8.87 -6.62 6.36
C LEU A 125 9.23 -7.96 7.02
N ASN A 126 8.50 -9.02 6.72
CA ASN A 126 8.73 -10.33 7.31
C ASN A 126 10.04 -10.98 6.82
N TYR A 127 10.39 -10.81 5.54
CA TYR A 127 11.68 -11.26 5.01
C TYR A 127 12.85 -10.48 5.62
N LEU A 128 12.75 -9.15 5.74
CA LEU A 128 13.76 -8.31 6.40
C LEU A 128 13.95 -8.71 7.86
N LEU A 129 12.87 -8.95 8.60
CA LEU A 129 12.94 -9.39 9.99
C LEU A 129 13.65 -10.75 10.12
N LYS A 130 13.39 -11.70 9.22
CA LYS A 130 14.07 -12.99 9.20
C LYS A 130 15.56 -12.85 8.89
N LEU A 131 15.91 -12.00 7.92
CA LEU A 131 17.30 -11.69 7.61
C LEU A 131 18.03 -11.08 8.81
N LYS A 132 17.44 -10.06 9.44
CA LYS A 132 18.01 -9.39 10.60
C LYS A 132 18.24 -10.33 11.78
N LYS A 133 17.25 -11.16 12.11
CA LYS A 133 17.34 -12.07 13.25
C LYS A 133 18.31 -13.23 13.05
N ARG A 134 18.39 -13.79 11.84
CA ARG A 134 19.10 -15.06 11.61
C ARG A 134 20.45 -14.93 10.92
N TYR A 135 20.65 -13.92 10.08
CA TYR A 135 21.75 -13.94 9.11
C TYR A 135 22.66 -12.72 9.18
N ILE A 136 22.18 -11.52 9.55
CA ILE A 136 23.03 -10.30 9.55
C ILE A 136 24.28 -10.46 10.43
N ARG A 137 24.16 -11.08 11.60
CA ARG A 137 25.32 -11.32 12.50
C ARG A 137 26.32 -12.33 11.92
N LEU A 138 25.84 -13.28 11.11
CA LEU A 138 26.66 -14.36 10.52
C LEU A 138 27.44 -13.89 9.30
N PHE A 139 26.91 -12.92 8.55
CA PHE A 139 27.51 -12.41 7.31
C PHE A 139 28.15 -11.03 7.49
N LYS A 140 28.61 -10.70 8.71
CA LYS A 140 29.59 -9.60 8.88
C LYS A 140 30.90 -10.02 8.22
N LYS A 141 31.50 -9.16 7.39
CA LYS A 141 32.66 -9.45 6.51
C LYS A 141 33.73 -10.30 7.20
N ALA A 142 34.33 -9.80 8.29
CA ALA A 142 35.39 -10.51 9.01
C ALA A 142 34.98 -11.88 9.59
N ARG A 143 33.76 -12.01 10.16
CA ARG A 143 33.29 -13.31 10.71
C ARG A 143 33.01 -14.31 9.60
N PHE A 144 32.54 -13.82 8.45
CA PHE A 144 32.25 -14.66 7.31
C PHE A 144 33.54 -15.18 6.67
N GLU A 145 34.55 -14.33 6.50
CA GLU A 145 35.88 -14.69 6.00
C GLU A 145 36.55 -15.74 6.89
N ARG A 146 36.62 -15.52 8.21
CA ARG A 146 37.15 -16.51 9.16
C ARG A 146 36.41 -17.85 9.06
N LYS A 147 35.09 -17.81 8.95
CA LYS A 147 34.29 -19.02 8.80
C LYS A 147 34.54 -19.74 7.48
N LEU A 148 34.75 -19.00 6.38
CA LEU A 148 35.12 -19.59 5.09
C LEU A 148 36.49 -20.26 5.16
N GLN A 149 37.46 -19.62 5.80
CA GLN A 149 38.79 -20.20 6.03
C GLN A 149 38.69 -21.49 6.86
N LEU A 150 37.92 -21.50 7.95
CA LEU A 150 37.67 -22.72 8.74
C LEU A 150 37.02 -23.83 7.90
N ILE A 151 36.02 -23.51 7.09
CA ILE A 151 35.38 -24.47 6.19
C ILE A 151 36.39 -25.02 5.17
N LYS A 152 37.27 -24.17 4.62
CA LYS A 152 38.33 -24.57 3.70
C LYS A 152 39.30 -25.54 4.37
N ASN A 153 39.82 -25.20 5.54
CA ASN A 153 40.80 -26.02 6.26
C ASN A 153 40.23 -27.39 6.64
N ILE A 154 39.01 -27.43 7.19
CA ILE A 154 38.32 -28.69 7.51
C ILE A 154 38.04 -29.49 6.24
N GLY A 155 37.62 -28.82 5.16
CA GLY A 155 37.36 -29.47 3.88
C GLY A 155 38.61 -30.11 3.28
N LEU A 156 39.76 -29.44 3.35
CA LEU A 156 41.05 -29.96 2.89
C LEU A 156 41.50 -31.17 3.72
N ASN A 157 41.34 -31.12 5.05
CA ASN A 157 41.65 -32.27 5.91
C ASN A 157 40.80 -33.49 5.59
N ILE A 158 39.49 -33.30 5.34
CA ILE A 158 38.60 -34.38 4.92
C ILE A 158 39.04 -34.98 3.59
N LEU A 159 39.45 -34.16 2.63
CA LEU A 159 39.95 -34.64 1.33
C LEU A 159 41.23 -35.47 1.50
N ARG A 160 42.22 -34.98 2.25
CA ARG A 160 43.46 -35.72 2.54
C ARG A 160 43.19 -37.09 3.18
N GLN A 161 42.34 -37.13 4.21
CA GLN A 161 41.94 -38.39 4.85
C GLN A 161 41.24 -39.36 3.88
N GLN A 162 40.48 -38.84 2.92
CA GLN A 162 39.84 -39.67 1.90
C GLN A 162 40.84 -40.16 0.85
N GLU A 163 41.81 -39.34 0.45
CA GLU A 163 42.89 -39.73 -0.46
C GLU A 163 43.76 -40.83 0.15
N GLU A 164 44.13 -40.74 1.42
CA GLU A 164 44.88 -41.80 2.11
C GLU A 164 44.09 -43.12 2.15
N LYS A 165 42.82 -43.07 2.57
CA LYS A 165 41.92 -44.24 2.54
C LYS A 165 41.71 -44.78 1.13
N SER A 166 41.72 -43.90 0.13
CA SER A 166 41.58 -44.29 -1.28
C SER A 166 42.73 -45.17 -1.71
N LYS A 167 43.98 -44.78 -1.40
CA LYS A 167 45.18 -45.55 -1.76
C LYS A 167 45.14 -46.95 -1.16
N ILE A 168 44.71 -47.05 0.10
CA ILE A 168 44.53 -48.35 0.76
C ILE A 168 43.46 -49.18 0.03
N LEU A 169 42.30 -48.60 -0.28
CA LEU A 169 41.20 -49.28 -0.95
C LEU A 169 41.50 -49.65 -2.41
N THR A 170 42.25 -48.82 -3.15
CA THR A 170 42.65 -49.12 -4.53
C THR A 170 43.62 -50.29 -4.59
N ASN A 171 44.47 -50.45 -3.57
CA ASN A 171 45.36 -51.60 -3.45
C ASN A 171 44.59 -52.90 -3.18
N VAL A 172 43.47 -52.83 -2.44
CA VAL A 172 42.64 -53.99 -2.11
C VAL A 172 41.62 -54.31 -3.22
N LEU A 173 41.10 -53.30 -3.93
CA LEU A 173 40.01 -53.44 -4.91
C LEU A 173 40.29 -52.63 -6.20
N PRO A 174 41.29 -53.00 -7.02
CA PRO A 174 41.73 -52.22 -8.18
C PRO A 174 40.64 -52.05 -9.25
N ASN A 175 39.80 -53.07 -9.45
CA ASN A 175 38.70 -53.06 -10.45
C ASN A 175 37.59 -52.04 -10.13
N TYR A 176 37.59 -51.41 -8.94
CA TYR A 176 36.54 -50.49 -8.50
C TYR A 176 37.00 -49.02 -8.36
N ASN A 177 38.20 -48.67 -8.84
CA ASN A 177 38.80 -47.33 -8.67
C ASN A 177 37.90 -46.17 -9.10
N SER A 178 37.21 -46.28 -10.24
CA SER A 178 36.32 -45.23 -10.74
C SER A 178 35.10 -45.00 -9.83
N LYS A 179 34.51 -46.08 -9.28
CA LYS A 179 33.40 -45.99 -8.32
C LYS A 179 33.87 -45.39 -6.99
N LEU A 180 35.07 -45.73 -6.51
CA LEU A 180 35.62 -45.20 -5.26
C LEU A 180 35.80 -43.67 -5.30
N TYR A 181 36.37 -43.15 -6.39
CA TYR A 181 36.50 -41.70 -6.62
C TYR A 181 35.14 -40.97 -6.61
N SER A 182 34.10 -41.59 -7.19
CA SER A 182 32.75 -41.02 -7.19
C SER A 182 32.16 -40.90 -5.77
N VAL A 183 32.39 -41.91 -4.92
CA VAL A 183 31.89 -41.97 -3.54
C VAL A 183 32.62 -40.99 -2.64
N GLN A 184 33.93 -40.81 -2.81
CA GLN A 184 34.70 -39.80 -2.06
C GLN A 184 34.21 -38.39 -2.34
N ASN A 185 34.03 -38.06 -3.62
CA ASN A 185 33.48 -36.78 -4.03
C ASN A 185 32.08 -36.51 -3.42
N LEU A 186 31.27 -37.54 -3.14
CA LEU A 186 29.98 -37.36 -2.45
C LEU A 186 30.14 -36.84 -1.01
N TYR A 187 31.12 -37.32 -0.25
CA TYR A 187 31.31 -36.90 1.15
C TYR A 187 31.74 -35.45 1.24
N TYR A 188 32.75 -35.06 0.45
CA TYR A 188 33.19 -33.66 0.36
C TYR A 188 32.06 -32.74 -0.14
N ARG A 189 31.32 -33.14 -1.19
CA ARG A 189 30.14 -32.41 -1.67
C ARG A 189 29.08 -32.26 -0.58
N ASN A 190 28.83 -33.30 0.21
CA ASN A 190 27.89 -33.25 1.33
C ASN A 190 28.35 -32.30 2.44
N PHE A 191 29.64 -32.29 2.77
CA PHE A 191 30.24 -31.36 3.72
C PHE A 191 30.06 -29.90 3.25
N ILE A 192 30.45 -29.58 2.01
CA ILE A 192 30.29 -28.23 1.43
C ILE A 192 28.82 -27.82 1.38
N LYS A 193 27.93 -28.73 0.97
CA LYS A 193 26.48 -28.47 0.94
C LYS A 193 25.96 -28.15 2.34
N LYS A 194 26.34 -28.92 3.37
CA LYS A 194 25.94 -28.69 4.77
C LYS A 194 26.53 -27.39 5.34
N SER A 195 27.80 -27.10 5.06
CA SER A 195 28.50 -25.92 5.59
C SER A 195 27.92 -24.61 5.03
N LEU A 196 27.53 -24.61 3.74
CA LEU A 196 26.96 -23.44 3.05
C LEU A 196 25.43 -23.33 3.12
N LEU A 197 24.72 -24.25 3.80
CA LEU A 197 23.25 -24.22 3.92
C LEU A 197 22.70 -22.86 4.38
N ARG A 198 23.35 -22.23 5.38
CA ARG A 198 22.90 -20.94 5.91
C ARG A 198 23.06 -19.82 4.88
N LEU A 199 24.12 -19.84 4.07
CA LEU A 199 24.35 -18.90 2.98
C LEU A 199 23.33 -19.08 1.88
N LYS A 200 23.04 -20.33 1.51
CA LYS A 200 21.99 -20.66 0.54
C LYS A 200 20.63 -20.09 0.95
N TYR A 201 20.23 -20.26 2.22
CA TYR A 201 18.98 -19.68 2.72
C TYR A 201 18.99 -18.15 2.74
N TYR A 202 20.12 -17.53 3.11
CA TYR A 202 20.29 -16.09 3.03
C TYR A 202 20.07 -15.58 1.59
N MET A 203 20.68 -16.23 0.60
CA MET A 203 20.52 -15.89 -0.82
C MET A 203 19.07 -16.04 -1.28
N PHE A 204 18.37 -17.10 -0.88
CA PHE A 204 16.94 -17.25 -1.20
C PHE A 204 16.07 -16.13 -0.62
N TYR A 205 16.32 -15.70 0.62
CA TYR A 205 15.61 -14.54 1.17
C TYR A 205 15.95 -13.24 0.43
N LYS A 206 17.21 -13.07 0.01
CA LYS A 206 17.65 -11.91 -0.80
C LYS A 206 16.95 -11.90 -2.17
N GLN A 207 16.90 -13.03 -2.86
CA GLN A 207 16.16 -13.19 -4.12
C GLN A 207 14.66 -12.87 -3.97
N LEU A 208 14.01 -13.38 -2.92
CA LEU A 208 12.60 -13.06 -2.65
C LEU A 208 12.36 -11.58 -2.36
N LEU A 209 13.32 -10.89 -1.74
CA LEU A 209 13.26 -9.44 -1.55
C LEU A 209 13.39 -8.69 -2.88
N TYR A 210 14.30 -9.10 -3.75
CA TYR A 210 14.43 -8.51 -5.10
C TYR A 210 13.15 -8.71 -5.91
N ILE A 211 12.60 -9.92 -5.95
CA ILE A 211 11.31 -10.18 -6.63
C ILE A 211 10.20 -9.32 -6.05
N ASN A 212 10.15 -9.16 -4.73
CA ASN A 212 9.15 -8.33 -4.09
C ASN A 212 9.35 -6.83 -4.40
N LYS A 213 10.59 -6.35 -4.55
CA LYS A 213 10.90 -4.98 -4.99
C LYS A 213 10.50 -4.77 -6.45
N ALA A 214 10.87 -5.69 -7.34
CA ALA A 214 10.59 -5.64 -8.77
C ALA A 214 9.10 -5.48 -9.07
N LYS A 215 8.20 -6.05 -8.25
CA LYS A 215 6.75 -5.87 -8.41
C LYS A 215 6.25 -4.42 -8.44
N PHE A 216 7.04 -3.49 -7.91
CA PHE A 216 6.71 -2.07 -7.86
C PHE A 216 7.48 -1.25 -8.92
N GLU A 217 8.39 -1.88 -9.65
CA GLU A 217 9.17 -1.23 -10.72
C GLU A 217 8.34 -1.20 -12.00
N ASN A 218 8.44 -0.09 -12.76
CA ASN A 218 7.64 0.13 -13.97
C ASN A 218 7.87 -0.96 -15.03
N SER A 219 9.08 -1.48 -15.14
CA SER A 219 9.43 -2.58 -16.05
C SER A 219 8.59 -3.84 -15.79
N TYR A 220 8.45 -4.25 -14.53
CA TYR A 220 7.68 -5.44 -14.17
C TYR A 220 6.17 -5.21 -14.22
N LEU A 221 5.73 -3.95 -14.02
CA LEU A 221 4.32 -3.56 -14.16
C LEU A 221 3.84 -3.52 -15.61
N GLN A 222 4.73 -3.48 -16.59
CA GLN A 222 4.37 -3.33 -18.01
C GLN A 222 3.39 -4.40 -18.50
N GLY A 223 3.55 -5.65 -18.04
CA GLY A 223 2.61 -6.73 -18.37
C GLY A 223 1.21 -6.53 -17.78
N LEU A 224 1.10 -5.89 -16.61
CA LEU A 224 -0.19 -5.53 -16.02
C LEU A 224 -0.79 -4.30 -16.72
N ILE A 225 0.04 -3.32 -17.06
CA ILE A 225 -0.34 -2.11 -17.81
C ILE A 225 -0.94 -2.48 -19.16
N SER A 226 -0.33 -3.41 -19.91
CA SER A 226 -0.84 -3.84 -21.21
C SER A 226 -2.21 -4.50 -21.12
N LEU A 227 -2.46 -5.33 -20.10
CA LEU A 227 -3.77 -5.94 -19.84
C LEU A 227 -4.84 -4.91 -19.50
N ILE A 228 -4.50 -3.91 -18.66
CA ILE A 228 -5.45 -2.86 -18.27
C ILE A 228 -5.71 -1.90 -19.42
N ARG A 229 -4.70 -1.58 -20.24
CA ARG A 229 -4.83 -0.76 -21.45
C ARG A 229 -5.87 -1.35 -22.40
N LYS A 230 -5.92 -2.68 -22.57
CA LYS A 230 -6.95 -3.36 -23.38
C LYS A 230 -8.37 -3.16 -22.85
N ILE A 231 -8.55 -3.02 -21.53
CA ILE A 231 -9.86 -2.83 -20.89
C ILE A 231 -10.36 -1.39 -21.06
N TYR A 232 -9.50 -0.40 -20.77
CA TYR A 232 -9.91 1.01 -20.82
C TYR A 232 -9.69 1.69 -22.18
N LYS A 233 -8.94 1.06 -23.10
CA LYS A 233 -8.50 1.65 -24.37
C LYS A 233 -7.79 3.00 -24.21
N LYS A 234 -7.06 3.16 -23.11
CA LYS A 234 -6.35 4.38 -22.70
C LYS A 234 -4.99 4.04 -22.12
N ASN A 235 -4.09 5.02 -22.10
CA ASN A 235 -2.82 4.88 -21.39
C ASN A 235 -3.06 4.71 -19.88
N VAL A 236 -2.21 3.93 -19.21
CA VAL A 236 -2.39 3.58 -17.79
C VAL A 236 -1.14 3.97 -17.03
N GLU A 237 -1.32 4.77 -15.99
CA GLU A 237 -0.26 5.18 -15.07
C GLU A 237 -0.58 4.70 -13.66
N PHE A 238 0.40 4.12 -12.98
CA PHE A 238 0.23 3.66 -11.60
C PHE A 238 0.85 4.66 -10.62
N ASN A 239 0.06 5.08 -9.63
CA ASN A 239 0.56 5.80 -8.46
C ASN A 239 0.45 4.88 -7.23
N ILE A 240 1.53 4.16 -6.92
CA ILE A 240 1.55 3.19 -5.82
C ILE A 240 2.10 3.84 -4.54
N ILE A 241 1.25 4.00 -3.54
CA ILE A 241 1.58 4.64 -2.27
C ILE A 241 1.83 3.56 -1.20
N ASN A 242 3.07 3.43 -0.73
CA ASN A 242 3.42 2.48 0.32
C ASN A 242 3.11 3.03 1.72
N LEU A 243 2.18 2.38 2.42
CA LEU A 243 1.80 2.70 3.78
C LEU A 243 2.80 2.14 4.79
N LYS A 244 3.21 2.98 5.76
CA LYS A 244 4.04 2.56 6.90
C LYS A 244 3.30 1.59 7.82
N TYR A 245 2.01 1.86 8.07
CA TYR A 245 1.17 1.05 8.94
C TYR A 245 -0.13 0.64 8.23
N PHE A 246 -0.57 -0.58 8.51
CA PHE A 246 -1.74 -1.18 7.86
C PHE A 246 -3.08 -0.59 8.32
N TYR A 247 -3.11 0.12 9.45
CA TYR A 247 -4.31 0.75 10.01
C TYR A 247 -4.54 2.18 9.47
N PHE A 248 -3.73 2.68 8.53
CA PHE A 248 -3.95 3.96 7.85
C PHE A 248 -4.98 3.89 6.72
N ASN A 249 -5.41 2.69 6.34
CA ASN A 249 -6.42 2.49 5.32
C ASN A 249 -7.35 1.36 5.76
N SER A 250 -8.66 1.58 5.71
CA SER A 250 -9.64 0.63 6.23
C SER A 250 -9.72 -0.69 5.45
N ASP A 251 -9.43 -0.70 4.14
CA ASP A 251 -9.43 -1.92 3.32
C ASP A 251 -8.27 -2.82 3.76
N ILE A 252 -7.09 -2.22 3.86
CA ILE A 252 -5.86 -2.91 4.27
C ILE A 252 -5.97 -3.35 5.73
N PHE A 253 -6.64 -2.57 6.57
CA PHE A 253 -6.86 -2.88 7.98
C PHE A 253 -7.75 -4.12 8.19
N SER A 254 -8.81 -4.25 7.39
CA SER A 254 -9.80 -5.31 7.49
C SER A 254 -9.41 -6.63 6.79
N GLN A 255 -8.63 -6.57 5.71
CA GLN A 255 -8.18 -7.76 4.94
C GLN A 255 -7.49 -8.87 5.77
N PRO A 256 -6.57 -8.57 6.71
CA PRO A 256 -5.96 -9.57 7.57
C PRO A 256 -6.98 -10.35 8.42
N LEU A 257 -8.08 -9.71 8.83
CA LEU A 257 -9.14 -10.36 9.60
C LEU A 257 -9.84 -11.41 8.75
N VAL A 258 -10.18 -11.07 7.50
CA VAL A 258 -10.83 -11.99 6.54
C VAL A 258 -10.02 -13.28 6.42
N LEU A 259 -8.71 -13.17 6.17
CA LEU A 259 -7.83 -14.33 5.97
C LEU A 259 -7.73 -15.19 7.23
N LYS A 260 -7.66 -14.56 8.40
CA LYS A 260 -7.61 -15.26 9.68
C LYS A 260 -8.90 -16.02 9.97
N LEU A 261 -10.07 -15.40 9.75
CA LEU A 261 -11.38 -16.02 9.99
C LEU A 261 -11.65 -17.17 9.02
N ARG A 262 -11.20 -17.06 7.76
CA ARG A 262 -11.22 -18.18 6.80
C ARG A 262 -10.39 -19.37 7.25
N LYS A 263 -9.31 -19.13 8.01
CA LYS A 263 -8.42 -20.19 8.52
C LYS A 263 -8.93 -20.79 9.84
N LYS A 264 -9.26 -19.95 10.83
CA LYS A 264 -9.77 -20.34 12.15
C LYS A 264 -10.80 -19.31 12.62
N ARG A 265 -11.94 -19.75 13.15
CA ARG A 265 -13.06 -18.87 13.52
C ARG A 265 -12.97 -18.38 14.97
N LYS A 266 -11.83 -17.79 15.35
CA LYS A 266 -11.62 -17.17 16.66
C LYS A 266 -11.86 -15.64 16.57
N VAL A 267 -13.14 -15.26 16.38
CA VAL A 267 -13.56 -13.89 16.02
C VAL A 267 -13.07 -12.84 17.02
N LEU A 268 -13.50 -12.93 18.29
CA LEU A 268 -13.18 -11.95 19.34
C LEU A 268 -11.66 -11.78 19.51
N ARG A 269 -10.91 -12.89 19.56
CA ARG A 269 -9.44 -12.87 19.70
C ARG A 269 -8.78 -12.12 18.56
N TYR A 270 -9.24 -12.31 17.33
CA TYR A 270 -8.63 -11.67 16.16
C TYR A 270 -9.04 -10.21 16.00
N LEU A 271 -10.26 -9.84 16.39
CA LEU A 271 -10.69 -8.44 16.48
C LEU A 271 -9.85 -7.67 17.50
N LYS A 272 -9.82 -8.13 18.76
CA LYS A 272 -9.02 -7.51 19.84
C LYS A 272 -7.54 -7.36 19.44
N ALA A 273 -6.96 -8.40 18.83
CA ALA A 273 -5.56 -8.38 18.41
C ALA A 273 -5.25 -7.46 17.21
N LEU A 274 -6.24 -7.08 16.40
CA LEU A 274 -6.05 -6.11 15.32
C LEU A 274 -6.24 -4.69 15.82
N VAL A 275 -7.29 -4.43 16.61
CA VAL A 275 -7.57 -3.11 17.17
C VAL A 275 -6.43 -2.65 18.09
N LYS A 276 -5.91 -3.53 18.96
CA LYS A 276 -4.73 -3.23 19.82
C LYS A 276 -3.46 -2.84 19.04
N LYS A 277 -3.38 -3.14 17.74
CA LYS A 277 -2.22 -2.76 16.90
C LYS A 277 -2.33 -1.38 16.28
N ALA A 278 -3.53 -0.80 16.24
CA ALA A 278 -3.70 0.59 15.88
C ALA A 278 -3.15 1.43 17.04
N LYS A 279 -2.09 2.20 16.77
CA LYS A 279 -1.52 3.12 17.75
C LYS A 279 -2.25 4.44 17.61
N ILE A 280 -3.18 4.69 18.52
CA ILE A 280 -3.93 5.95 18.62
C ILE A 280 -3.24 6.76 19.72
N LYS A 281 -2.96 8.03 19.44
CA LYS A 281 -2.42 8.98 20.42
C LYS A 281 -3.51 9.98 20.76
N ASN A 282 -3.55 10.43 22.00
CA ASN A 282 -4.34 11.59 22.39
C ASN A 282 -3.73 12.83 21.72
N ILE A 283 -4.56 13.66 21.11
CA ILE A 283 -4.14 14.82 20.32
C ILE A 283 -5.03 15.99 20.71
N GLU A 284 -4.40 17.11 21.02
CA GLU A 284 -5.08 18.40 21.18
C GLU A 284 -5.49 18.95 19.82
N LEU A 285 -6.68 19.55 19.76
CA LEU A 285 -7.23 20.11 18.53
C LEU A 285 -6.71 21.54 18.35
N ASN A 286 -5.97 21.76 17.26
CA ASN A 286 -5.48 23.08 16.91
C ASN A 286 -6.62 24.01 16.52
N GLU A 287 -6.51 25.28 16.90
CA GLU A 287 -7.46 26.31 16.47
C GLU A 287 -7.15 26.80 15.05
N ARG A 288 -8.19 27.12 14.29
CA ARG A 288 -8.04 27.81 13.00
C ARG A 288 -7.91 29.31 13.23
N SER A 289 -7.03 29.95 12.46
CA SER A 289 -7.03 31.41 12.34
C SER A 289 -8.44 31.87 11.93
N ARG A 290 -8.94 32.92 12.58
CA ARG A 290 -10.26 33.52 12.29
C ARG A 290 -10.26 34.29 10.97
N TYR A 291 -9.08 34.71 10.52
CA TYR A 291 -8.92 35.42 9.26
C TYR A 291 -8.24 34.49 8.26
N PHE A 292 -8.88 34.35 7.11
CA PHE A 292 -8.19 33.92 5.89
C PHE A 292 -7.29 35.10 5.50
N PHE A 293 -6.04 34.84 5.14
CA PHE A 293 -5.24 35.85 4.46
C PHE A 293 -5.94 36.11 3.12
N ASP A 294 -6.80 37.14 3.06
CA ASP A 294 -7.23 37.70 1.80
C ASP A 294 -5.99 38.27 1.14
N LEU A 295 -5.46 37.52 0.17
CA LEU A 295 -4.49 38.03 -0.78
C LEU A 295 -5.04 39.29 -1.47
N GLU A 296 -6.37 39.45 -1.53
CA GLU A 296 -7.02 40.66 -2.03
C GLU A 296 -6.77 41.88 -1.13
N ASN A 297 -6.76 41.74 0.20
CA ASN A 297 -6.42 42.84 1.12
C ASN A 297 -4.94 43.27 1.03
N LEU A 298 -4.05 42.39 0.55
CA LEU A 298 -2.66 42.74 0.21
C LEU A 298 -2.57 43.67 -1.00
N PHE A 299 -3.55 43.65 -1.91
CA PHE A 299 -3.62 44.54 -3.07
C PHE A 299 -4.36 45.86 -2.79
N ILE A 300 -4.99 46.01 -1.62
CA ILE A 300 -5.70 47.24 -1.21
C ILE A 300 -4.75 48.23 -0.50
N VAL A 301 -3.61 47.76 0.00
CA VAL A 301 -2.58 48.65 0.55
C VAL A 301 -1.85 49.35 -0.61
N ASN A 302 -2.11 50.64 -0.78
CA ASN A 302 -1.59 51.48 -1.86
C ASN A 302 -0.05 51.68 -1.87
N ASP A 303 0.69 51.12 -0.92
CA ASP A 303 2.16 51.14 -0.95
C ASP A 303 2.69 50.00 -1.84
N LYS A 304 2.92 50.34 -3.11
CA LYS A 304 3.54 49.47 -4.12
C LYS A 304 4.91 48.92 -3.70
N ASP A 305 5.61 49.58 -2.77
CA ASP A 305 6.99 49.21 -2.41
C ASP A 305 7.07 48.20 -1.26
N THR A 306 6.18 48.27 -0.27
CA THR A 306 6.19 47.34 0.88
C THR A 306 5.57 45.98 0.52
N THR A 307 4.50 45.99 -0.28
CA THR A 307 3.81 44.78 -0.77
C THR A 307 4.69 43.94 -1.70
N ASN A 308 5.42 44.58 -2.61
CA ASN A 308 6.40 43.92 -3.46
C ASN A 308 7.56 43.34 -2.66
N ASN A 309 8.07 44.04 -1.64
CA ASN A 309 9.16 43.55 -0.78
C ASN A 309 8.76 42.37 0.13
N ILE A 310 7.53 42.37 0.67
CA ILE A 310 7.00 41.25 1.44
C ILE A 310 6.78 40.02 0.55
N LEU A 311 6.22 40.21 -0.65
CA LEU A 311 6.01 39.12 -1.60
C LEU A 311 7.35 38.59 -2.14
N ASN A 312 8.34 39.46 -2.41
CA ASN A 312 9.68 39.04 -2.80
C ASN A 312 10.40 38.31 -1.68
N SER A 313 10.32 38.79 -0.44
CA SER A 313 10.95 38.12 0.71
C SER A 313 10.31 36.77 1.02
N LEU A 314 8.98 36.63 0.87
CA LEU A 314 8.29 35.34 0.92
C LEU A 314 8.69 34.40 -0.23
N MET A 315 8.82 34.92 -1.46
CA MET A 315 9.28 34.16 -2.62
C MET A 315 10.74 33.72 -2.49
N LEU A 316 11.61 34.57 -1.91
CA LEU A 316 13.02 34.30 -1.62
C LEU A 316 13.17 33.28 -0.46
N GLN A 317 12.36 33.39 0.60
CA GLN A 317 12.31 32.40 1.69
C GLN A 317 11.81 31.03 1.21
N ASN A 318 10.84 31.01 0.28
CA ASN A 318 10.30 29.78 -0.30
C ASN A 318 11.29 29.09 -1.26
N LYS A 319 12.14 29.84 -1.96
CA LYS A 319 13.21 29.28 -2.82
C LYS A 319 14.34 28.62 -2.04
N THR A 320 14.64 29.08 -0.83
CA THR A 320 15.90 28.74 -0.14
C THR A 320 15.78 27.60 0.87
N LYS A 321 14.58 27.24 1.37
CA LYS A 321 14.41 26.15 2.35
C LYS A 321 13.23 25.23 2.04
N SER A 322 13.49 24.08 1.40
CA SER A 322 12.50 23.03 1.13
C SER A 322 11.74 22.54 2.40
N ASP A 323 12.35 22.67 3.58
CA ASP A 323 11.75 22.31 4.86
C ASP A 323 10.61 23.23 5.30
N SER A 324 10.63 24.52 4.96
CA SER A 324 9.53 25.44 5.30
C SER A 324 8.28 25.12 4.49
N LEU A 325 8.42 24.94 3.17
CA LEU A 325 7.35 24.53 2.27
C LEU A 325 6.73 23.20 2.72
N LYS A 326 7.56 22.22 3.08
CA LYS A 326 7.08 20.93 3.61
C LYS A 326 6.27 21.10 4.89
N LYS A 327 6.69 21.97 5.82
CA LYS A 327 5.94 22.25 7.05
C LYS A 327 4.60 22.90 6.74
N ILE A 328 4.56 23.89 5.84
CA ILE A 328 3.34 24.59 5.42
C ILE A 328 2.35 23.61 4.77
N VAL A 329 2.82 22.83 3.79
CA VAL A 329 1.99 21.81 3.12
C VAL A 329 1.45 20.79 4.11
N LEU A 330 2.31 20.26 5.00
CA LEU A 330 1.88 19.30 6.02
C LEU A 330 0.97 19.92 7.07
N TYR A 331 1.09 21.21 7.37
CA TYR A 331 0.19 21.91 8.28
C TYR A 331 -1.22 22.00 7.69
N ASN A 332 -1.32 22.38 6.41
CA ASN A 332 -2.58 22.57 5.69
C ASN A 332 -3.34 21.28 5.33
N ILE A 333 -2.68 20.11 5.41
CA ILE A 333 -3.36 18.82 5.19
C ILE A 333 -4.08 18.38 6.47
N ASN A 334 -5.36 18.05 6.36
CA ASN A 334 -6.18 17.53 7.46
C ASN A 334 -6.22 15.99 7.51
N TYR A 335 -6.68 15.43 8.64
CA TYR A 335 -6.87 13.99 8.85
C TYR A 335 -5.59 13.16 8.73
N LYS A 336 -4.48 13.71 9.23
CA LYS A 336 -3.13 13.13 9.11
C LYS A 336 -2.91 11.97 10.08
N ARG A 337 -3.56 12.01 11.24
CA ARG A 337 -3.34 11.06 12.35
C ARG A 337 -4.58 10.21 12.52
N VAL A 338 -4.41 8.93 12.89
CA VAL A 338 -5.56 8.06 13.14
C VAL A 338 -6.12 8.35 14.53
N SER A 339 -7.38 8.77 14.58
CA SER A 339 -8.12 9.09 15.82
C SER A 339 -8.87 7.90 16.38
N GLY A 340 -9.29 6.98 15.53
CA GLY A 340 -10.08 5.83 15.93
C GLY A 340 -10.21 4.77 14.86
N VAL A 341 -10.43 3.52 15.31
CA VAL A 341 -10.67 2.38 14.44
C VAL A 341 -11.80 1.52 15.01
N ARG A 342 -12.63 0.96 14.12
CA ARG A 342 -13.69 0.00 14.48
C ARG A 342 -13.67 -1.18 13.52
N LEU A 343 -13.85 -2.38 14.05
CA LEU A 343 -14.01 -3.61 13.27
C LEU A 343 -15.24 -4.36 13.73
N GLU A 344 -16.00 -4.86 12.77
CA GLU A 344 -17.19 -5.68 12.96
C GLU A 344 -17.09 -6.91 12.08
N ALA A 345 -17.50 -8.07 12.60
CA ALA A 345 -17.53 -9.32 11.86
C ALA A 345 -18.84 -10.06 12.12
N ALA A 346 -19.64 -10.24 11.07
CA ALA A 346 -20.97 -10.82 11.15
C ALA A 346 -21.15 -11.99 10.15
N GLY A 347 -21.90 -13.01 10.53
CA GLY A 347 -22.32 -14.13 9.66
C GLY A 347 -22.08 -15.51 10.25
N ARG A 348 -21.92 -16.54 9.39
CA ARG A 348 -21.73 -17.94 9.81
C ARG A 348 -20.29 -18.21 10.28
N LEU A 349 -20.00 -17.72 11.49
CA LEU A 349 -18.70 -17.76 12.15
C LEU A 349 -18.59 -18.78 13.29
N THR A 350 -19.58 -19.67 13.46
CA THR A 350 -19.56 -20.76 14.45
C THR A 350 -18.42 -21.76 14.16
N LYS A 351 -17.90 -22.41 15.20
CA LYS A 351 -16.78 -23.36 15.04
C LYS A 351 -17.25 -24.71 14.50
N ARG A 352 -18.32 -25.27 15.09
CA ARG A 352 -18.90 -26.59 14.77
C ARG A 352 -19.58 -26.57 13.41
N TYR A 353 -19.54 -27.69 12.69
CA TYR A 353 -20.17 -27.83 11.37
C TYR A 353 -21.66 -28.16 11.54
N THR A 354 -22.41 -27.21 12.06
CA THR A 354 -23.83 -27.34 12.41
C THR A 354 -24.63 -26.18 11.81
N ALA A 355 -25.93 -26.39 11.60
CA ALA A 355 -26.87 -25.35 11.22
C ALA A 355 -27.19 -24.46 12.43
N SER A 356 -26.27 -23.57 12.78
CA SER A 356 -26.42 -22.63 13.89
C SER A 356 -26.66 -21.21 13.38
N ARG A 357 -27.32 -20.38 14.21
CA ARG A 357 -27.56 -18.95 13.97
C ARG A 357 -26.24 -18.18 13.74
N SER A 358 -26.33 -17.05 13.04
CA SER A 358 -25.19 -16.17 12.78
C SER A 358 -24.60 -15.58 14.06
N GLN A 359 -23.30 -15.27 14.03
CA GLN A 359 -22.64 -14.52 15.09
C GLN A 359 -22.31 -13.12 14.57
N ASP A 360 -22.44 -12.12 15.44
CA ASP A 360 -21.95 -10.76 15.23
C ASP A 360 -21.08 -10.33 16.41
N LYS A 361 -19.97 -9.65 16.12
CA LYS A 361 -19.01 -9.14 17.11
C LYS A 361 -18.37 -7.85 16.61
N VAL A 362 -18.31 -6.86 17.50
CA VAL A 362 -17.71 -5.54 17.27
C VAL A 362 -16.60 -5.28 18.29
N ILE A 363 -15.51 -4.63 17.87
CA ILE A 363 -14.51 -4.00 18.75
C ILE A 363 -14.14 -2.64 18.15
N TYR A 364 -14.03 -1.62 19.00
CA TYR A 364 -13.59 -0.27 18.62
C TYR A 364 -12.46 0.22 19.54
N SER A 365 -11.76 1.27 19.11
CA SER A 365 -10.79 2.01 19.92
C SER A 365 -10.64 3.43 19.36
N GLY A 366 -10.59 4.43 20.24
CA GLY A 366 -10.55 5.85 19.86
C GLY A 366 -11.89 6.39 19.34
N ASN A 367 -11.86 7.58 18.71
CA ASN A 367 -13.05 8.27 18.23
C ASN A 367 -13.15 8.25 16.68
N LEU A 368 -14.35 8.02 16.16
CA LEU A 368 -14.68 8.04 14.73
C LEU A 368 -15.30 9.36 14.26
N GLU A 369 -15.60 10.27 15.17
CA GLU A 369 -16.19 11.57 14.84
C GLU A 369 -15.18 12.55 14.26
N ASN A 370 -15.69 13.52 13.50
CA ASN A 370 -14.88 14.64 13.02
C ASN A 370 -14.78 15.70 14.11
N ALA A 371 -13.74 15.59 14.93
CA ALA A 371 -13.51 16.45 16.09
C ALA A 371 -13.53 17.96 15.76
N TYR A 372 -13.03 18.36 14.58
CA TYR A 372 -13.03 19.78 14.18
C TYR A 372 -14.44 20.33 13.93
N SER A 373 -15.35 19.52 13.40
CA SER A 373 -16.74 19.96 13.22
C SER A 373 -17.58 19.75 14.47
N SER A 374 -17.44 18.60 15.14
CA SER A 374 -18.29 18.27 16.29
C SER A 374 -17.92 19.03 17.56
N ILE A 375 -16.62 19.22 17.83
CA ILE A 375 -16.14 19.88 19.06
C ILE A 375 -15.86 21.36 18.80
N LYS A 376 -15.16 21.71 17.71
CA LYS A 376 -14.79 23.10 17.39
C LYS A 376 -15.83 23.86 16.55
N GLY A 377 -16.89 23.21 16.08
CA GLY A 377 -17.96 23.84 15.30
C GLY A 377 -17.53 24.32 13.91
N TYR A 378 -16.40 23.84 13.38
CA TYR A 378 -15.92 24.27 12.06
C TYR A 378 -16.77 23.69 10.93
N PRO A 379 -17.03 24.46 9.86
CA PRO A 379 -17.80 23.98 8.73
C PRO A 379 -17.02 22.87 8.02
N SER A 380 -17.68 21.75 7.72
CA SER A 380 -17.05 20.59 7.07
C SER A 380 -17.83 20.15 5.83
N VAL A 381 -17.11 19.63 4.84
CA VAL A 381 -17.71 19.07 3.62
C VAL A 381 -18.22 17.67 3.92
N VAL A 382 -19.39 17.32 3.38
CA VAL A 382 -19.95 15.98 3.47
C VAL A 382 -19.77 15.27 2.13
N LEU A 383 -19.10 14.12 2.15
CA LEU A 383 -18.85 13.33 0.94
C LEU A 383 -20.12 12.61 0.49
N ARG A 384 -20.45 12.68 -0.81
CA ARG A 384 -21.70 12.12 -1.39
C ARG A 384 -23.00 12.51 -0.67
N GLY A 385 -23.00 13.63 0.06
CA GLY A 385 -24.16 14.11 0.82
C GLY A 385 -24.38 13.49 2.20
N ASN A 386 -23.72 12.39 2.59
CA ASN A 386 -23.90 11.78 3.92
C ASN A 386 -22.64 11.20 4.61
N TYR A 387 -21.50 11.08 3.90
CA TYR A 387 -20.29 10.51 4.47
C TYR A 387 -19.38 11.56 5.10
N LYS A 388 -18.90 11.30 6.33
CA LYS A 388 -17.93 12.16 6.99
C LYS A 388 -16.56 12.12 6.26
N PRO A 389 -15.92 13.26 6.01
CA PRO A 389 -14.68 13.35 5.22
C PRO A 389 -13.48 12.67 5.88
N ASN A 390 -13.48 12.63 7.22
CA ASN A 390 -12.41 12.07 8.03
C ASN A 390 -12.49 10.53 8.15
N LEU A 391 -13.61 9.92 7.75
CA LEU A 391 -13.93 8.52 8.01
C LEU A 391 -13.79 7.67 6.75
N GLN A 392 -12.98 6.61 6.83
CA GLN A 392 -12.90 5.60 5.77
C GLN A 392 -13.67 4.35 6.16
N TYR A 393 -14.64 3.95 5.34
CA TYR A 393 -15.46 2.76 5.55
C TYR A 393 -15.20 1.68 4.50
N THR A 394 -15.12 0.43 4.94
CA THR A 394 -14.94 -0.73 4.06
C THR A 394 -15.79 -1.91 4.47
N LYS A 395 -16.26 -2.67 3.48
CA LYS A 395 -17.06 -3.89 3.66
C LYS A 395 -16.44 -5.01 2.81
N LEU A 396 -15.96 -6.06 3.47
CA LEU A 396 -15.35 -7.22 2.83
C LEU A 396 -16.18 -8.46 3.10
N ASN A 397 -16.59 -9.14 2.03
CA ASN A 397 -17.36 -10.37 2.11
C ASN A 397 -16.45 -11.59 1.83
N SER A 398 -16.70 -12.69 2.54
CA SER A 398 -15.97 -13.93 2.35
C SER A 398 -16.83 -15.13 2.75
N LYS A 399 -16.36 -16.34 2.41
CA LYS A 399 -16.98 -17.60 2.83
C LYS A 399 -16.01 -18.50 3.59
N SER A 400 -16.57 -19.25 4.53
CA SER A 400 -15.94 -20.38 5.23
C SER A 400 -16.65 -21.68 4.83
N ARG A 401 -16.23 -22.83 5.37
CA ARG A 401 -16.88 -24.13 5.10
C ARG A 401 -18.36 -24.16 5.51
N ILE A 402 -18.78 -23.39 6.51
CA ILE A 402 -20.17 -23.39 7.04
C ILE A 402 -21.06 -22.39 6.29
N GLY A 403 -20.48 -21.35 5.69
CA GLY A 403 -21.24 -20.32 5.00
C GLY A 403 -20.51 -18.98 4.88
N SER A 404 -21.25 -17.96 4.46
CA SER A 404 -20.77 -16.60 4.25
C SER A 404 -20.61 -15.82 5.55
N PHE A 405 -19.71 -14.84 5.52
CA PHE A 405 -19.54 -13.84 6.57
C PHE A 405 -19.02 -12.53 5.96
N GLY A 406 -19.35 -11.42 6.60
CA GLY A 406 -18.89 -10.08 6.26
C GLY A 406 -17.98 -9.52 7.35
N ILE A 407 -17.08 -8.64 6.95
CA ILE A 407 -16.29 -7.80 7.85
C ILE A 407 -16.50 -6.35 7.43
N LYS A 408 -16.81 -5.51 8.40
CA LYS A 408 -16.83 -4.05 8.23
C LYS A 408 -15.66 -3.44 8.98
N GLY A 409 -15.04 -2.42 8.40
CA GLY A 409 -13.91 -1.71 9.00
C GLY A 409 -14.02 -0.21 8.81
N TRP A 410 -13.81 0.52 9.89
CA TRP A 410 -13.74 1.97 9.93
C TRP A 410 -12.38 2.42 10.44
N VAL A 411 -11.82 3.43 9.79
CA VAL A 411 -10.62 4.14 10.22
C VAL A 411 -10.91 5.63 10.11
N SER A 412 -10.74 6.36 11.20
CA SER A 412 -10.97 7.80 11.28
C SER A 412 -9.66 8.55 11.42
N GLY A 413 -9.60 9.73 10.80
CA GLY A 413 -8.49 10.66 10.91
C GLY A 413 -8.83 11.90 11.75
N THR A 414 -7.82 12.47 12.41
CA THR A 414 -7.80 13.83 12.95
C THR A 414 -6.65 14.63 12.36
#